data_AF-A0A5J5BDW4-F1
#
_entry.id   AF-A0A5J5BDW4-F1
#
_cell.length_a   1.000
_cell.length_b   1.000
_cell.length_c   1.000
_cell.angle_alpha   90.00
_cell.angle_beta   90.00
_cell.angle_gamma   90.00
#
_symmetry.space_group_name_H-M   'P 1'
#
loop_
_entity.id
_entity.type
_entity.pdbx_description
1 polymer ?
#
loop_
_entity_poly.entity_id
_entity_poly.type
_entity_poly.pdbx_seq_one_letter_code
_entity_poly.pdbx_strand_id
1 'polypeptide(L)'
;MVPFMESLSLLHALLTLLKGGNSKFVALGGVAVQNNAIQSHVLEAPWFKSSKRLCAYISCSALREVDTSKVLSEILQNSTNDGHSQMGKMLYVPRVEDRNSHMRMLNISSIDDLIANSMNILEPAPVDADGKEREDVMLADNPVDLLLLPGLAFDKSGRRLGRGGGYYDTFLMKYQELANERKWKQPLLVALSYSLQIMDDGDIPVTPNDVRVDALITPSDLTASLSVNGFPCKPATNVTSNDFFFDGLSQEANTSNIFGSTVTAGSVLTFPGLNTLGISINRVDFAPGGLNPPHVHPRSTESGVVIEGKLLVGFVSTGNVFYSKIITAGEMFVIPKGLVHFQLNVGEGKALAFTAFNSQLPGVEVLPITLFASTPSIPNDVLTKAFQVGDDVINSIKSKFGS
;
A
#
# COMPACT_ATOMS: atom_id res chain seq x y z
N MET A 1 6.42 24.19 -7.62
CA MET A 1 5.33 24.47 -8.58
C MET A 1 5.35 23.54 -9.78
N VAL A 2 6.52 23.11 -10.27
CA VAL A 2 6.69 22.13 -11.37
C VAL A 2 6.17 20.70 -11.08
N PRO A 3 6.27 20.12 -9.86
CA PRO A 3 5.82 18.73 -9.62
C PRO A 3 4.31 18.51 -9.72
N PHE A 4 3.53 19.58 -9.56
CA PHE A 4 2.06 19.52 -9.56
C PHE A 4 1.48 19.50 -10.98
N MET A 5 2.21 20.01 -11.98
CA MET A 5 1.78 19.95 -13.38
C MET A 5 2.09 18.60 -14.04
N GLU A 6 3.16 17.92 -13.63
CA GLU A 6 3.48 16.56 -14.09
C GLU A 6 2.51 15.51 -13.51
N SER A 7 2.07 15.66 -12.27
CA SER A 7 1.08 14.75 -11.68
C SER A 7 -0.30 14.88 -12.34
N LEU A 8 -0.71 16.08 -12.75
CA LEU A 8 -1.96 16.30 -13.48
C LEU A 8 -1.92 15.75 -14.91
N SER A 9 -0.78 15.78 -15.60
CA SER A 9 -0.65 15.22 -16.96
C SER A 9 -0.65 13.69 -16.94
N LEU A 10 0.00 13.06 -15.96
CA LEU A 10 -0.08 11.62 -15.69
C LEU A 10 -1.49 11.20 -15.29
N LEU A 11 -2.16 11.96 -14.43
CA LEU A 11 -3.57 11.74 -14.07
C LEU A 11 -4.47 11.81 -15.31
N HIS A 12 -4.30 12.80 -16.18
CA HIS A 12 -5.07 12.91 -17.43
C HIS A 12 -4.75 11.78 -18.41
N ALA A 13 -3.48 11.37 -18.53
CA ALA A 13 -3.08 10.26 -19.40
C ALA A 13 -3.63 8.93 -18.88
N LEU A 14 -3.58 8.68 -17.57
CA LEU A 14 -4.12 7.49 -16.92
C LEU A 14 -5.65 7.46 -16.99
N LEU A 15 -6.31 8.59 -16.72
CA LEU A 15 -7.76 8.72 -16.90
C LEU A 15 -8.15 8.54 -18.37
N THR A 16 -7.35 9.03 -19.32
CA THR A 16 -7.59 8.82 -20.77
C THR A 16 -7.33 7.38 -21.19
N LEU A 17 -6.38 6.66 -20.61
CA LEU A 17 -6.15 5.23 -20.85
C LEU A 17 -7.27 4.36 -20.24
N LEU A 18 -7.77 4.73 -19.07
CA LEU A 18 -8.84 4.01 -18.37
C LEU A 18 -10.23 4.36 -18.94
N LYS A 19 -10.46 5.58 -19.43
CA LYS A 19 -11.70 6.02 -20.09
C LYS A 19 -11.71 5.72 -21.59
N GLY A 20 -10.57 5.86 -22.26
CA GLY A 20 -10.37 5.70 -23.70
C GLY A 20 -10.24 4.23 -24.08
N GLY A 21 -11.22 3.74 -24.83
CA GLY A 21 -11.28 2.35 -25.28
C GLY A 21 -10.17 1.98 -26.24
N ASN A 22 -9.06 1.44 -25.72
CA ASN A 22 -8.28 0.47 -26.47
C ASN A 22 -8.88 -0.92 -26.24
N SER A 23 -9.18 -1.57 -27.35
CA SER A 23 -9.92 -2.82 -27.59
C SER A 23 -9.33 -4.11 -26.98
N LYS A 24 -8.69 -4.01 -25.82
CA LYS A 24 -8.22 -5.13 -24.98
C LYS A 24 -8.93 -5.22 -23.63
N PHE A 25 -10.01 -4.46 -23.39
CA PHE A 25 -10.94 -4.74 -22.30
C PHE A 25 -11.68 -6.05 -22.60
N VAL A 26 -11.00 -7.15 -22.26
CA VAL A 26 -11.49 -8.40 -21.68
C VAL A 26 -12.77 -8.95 -22.30
N ALA A 27 -12.64 -10.10 -22.97
CA ALA A 27 -13.77 -10.95 -23.34
C ALA A 27 -14.78 -11.03 -22.19
N LEU A 28 -16.07 -10.82 -22.48
CA LEU A 28 -17.18 -10.74 -21.51
C LEU A 28 -17.18 -11.82 -20.41
N GLY A 29 -16.53 -12.97 -20.64
CA GLY A 29 -16.32 -14.02 -19.63
C GLY A 29 -15.39 -13.67 -18.46
N GLY A 30 -14.44 -12.74 -18.60
CA GLY A 30 -13.48 -12.41 -17.54
C GLY A 30 -14.03 -11.49 -16.44
N VAL A 31 -14.91 -10.55 -16.80
CA VAL A 31 -15.50 -9.57 -15.85
C VAL A 31 -16.52 -10.24 -14.93
N ALA A 32 -17.37 -11.11 -15.47
CA ALA A 32 -18.37 -11.83 -14.68
C ALA A 32 -17.73 -12.75 -13.62
N VAL A 33 -16.63 -13.42 -13.96
CA VAL A 33 -15.87 -14.27 -13.02
C VAL A 33 -15.28 -13.42 -11.89
N GLN A 34 -14.66 -12.29 -12.23
CA GLN A 34 -14.12 -11.36 -11.22
C GLN A 34 -15.21 -10.78 -10.31
N ASN A 35 -16.36 -10.39 -10.88
CA ASN A 35 -17.52 -9.93 -10.11
C ASN A 35 -18.01 -10.96 -9.11
N ASN A 36 -18.13 -12.23 -9.54
CA ASN A 36 -18.55 -13.30 -8.66
C ASN A 36 -17.55 -13.51 -7.50
N ALA A 37 -16.26 -13.56 -7.81
CA ALA A 37 -15.22 -13.74 -6.80
C ALA A 37 -15.22 -12.60 -5.77
N ILE A 38 -15.19 -11.34 -6.22
CA ILE A 38 -15.16 -10.18 -5.33
C ILE A 38 -16.40 -10.13 -4.43
N GLN A 39 -17.60 -10.36 -4.99
CA GLN A 39 -18.83 -10.37 -4.20
C GLN A 39 -18.84 -11.52 -3.18
N SER A 40 -18.38 -12.72 -3.54
CA SER A 40 -18.21 -13.83 -2.59
C SER A 40 -17.26 -13.46 -1.46
N HIS A 41 -16.12 -12.82 -1.74
CA HIS A 41 -15.18 -12.40 -0.70
C HIS A 41 -15.80 -11.42 0.29
N VAL A 42 -16.57 -10.44 -0.20
CA VAL A 42 -17.30 -9.51 0.67
C VAL A 42 -18.30 -10.26 1.54
N LEU A 43 -19.12 -11.12 0.94
CA LEU A 43 -20.17 -11.87 1.65
C LEU A 43 -19.60 -12.80 2.74
N GLU A 44 -18.43 -13.39 2.49
CA GLU A 44 -17.79 -14.33 3.41
C GLU A 44 -17.01 -13.64 4.54
N ALA A 45 -16.64 -12.37 4.36
CA ALA A 45 -15.78 -11.64 5.27
C ALA A 45 -16.39 -11.42 6.68
N PRO A 46 -15.62 -11.63 7.76
CA PRO A 46 -16.09 -11.38 9.13
C PRO A 46 -16.52 -9.93 9.39
N TRP A 47 -15.83 -8.96 8.79
CA TRP A 47 -16.17 -7.54 8.93
C TRP A 47 -17.50 -7.20 8.24
N PHE A 48 -17.84 -7.84 7.12
CA PHE A 48 -19.13 -7.67 6.48
C PHE A 48 -20.24 -8.31 7.32
N LYS A 49 -20.03 -9.55 7.76
CA LYS A 49 -20.99 -10.32 8.58
C LYS A 49 -21.33 -9.59 9.89
N SER A 50 -20.35 -8.96 10.54
CA SER A 50 -20.54 -8.22 11.80
C SER A 50 -21.10 -6.80 11.66
N SER A 51 -21.05 -6.20 10.46
CA SER A 51 -21.55 -4.84 10.21
C SER A 51 -23.08 -4.77 10.25
N LYS A 52 -23.64 -3.69 10.80
CA LYS A 52 -25.10 -3.45 10.87
C LYS A 52 -25.52 -2.28 9.99
N ARG A 53 -24.71 -1.24 9.86
CA ARG A 53 -25.02 -0.06 9.04
C ARG A 53 -23.95 0.09 7.96
N LEU A 54 -24.34 -0.01 6.69
CA LEU A 54 -23.41 -0.10 5.57
C LEU A 54 -23.75 0.97 4.52
N CYS A 55 -22.72 1.65 3.99
CA CYS A 55 -22.88 2.36 2.72
C CYS A 55 -22.30 1.55 1.58
N ALA A 56 -22.98 1.50 0.45
CA ALA A 56 -22.45 0.88 -0.76
C ALA A 56 -22.90 1.63 -2.01
N TYR A 57 -22.07 1.60 -3.05
CA TYR A 57 -22.43 2.15 -4.34
C TYR A 57 -23.35 1.19 -5.12
N ILE A 58 -24.22 1.76 -5.96
CA ILE A 58 -24.96 1.00 -6.95
C ILE A 58 -24.07 0.85 -8.19
N SER A 59 -23.72 -0.38 -8.52
CA SER A 59 -22.87 -0.66 -9.68
C SER A 59 -23.53 -0.18 -10.97
N CYS A 60 -22.76 0.54 -11.79
CA CYS A 60 -23.20 0.95 -13.13
C CYS A 60 -22.21 0.42 -14.18
N SER A 61 -22.72 -0.31 -15.17
CA SER A 61 -21.89 -0.88 -16.24
C SER A 61 -21.15 0.20 -17.05
N ALA A 62 -21.76 1.38 -17.23
CA ALA A 62 -21.13 2.52 -17.87
C ALA A 62 -19.94 3.07 -17.07
N LEU A 63 -19.92 2.82 -15.75
CA LEU A 63 -18.84 3.22 -14.86
C LEU A 63 -17.77 2.14 -14.67
N ARG A 64 -17.87 0.98 -15.34
CA ARG A 64 -16.86 -0.09 -15.27
C ARG A 64 -16.44 -0.42 -13.82
N GLU A 65 -17.41 -0.37 -12.90
CA GLU A 65 -17.22 -0.69 -11.50
C GLU A 65 -17.44 -2.17 -11.27
N VAL A 66 -16.97 -2.68 -10.13
CA VAL A 66 -17.30 -4.02 -9.68
C VAL A 66 -18.79 -4.10 -9.42
N ASP A 67 -19.43 -5.18 -9.86
CA ASP A 67 -20.84 -5.41 -9.57
C ASP A 67 -21.05 -5.67 -8.07
N THR A 68 -22.06 -5.02 -7.48
CA THR A 68 -22.42 -5.15 -6.05
C THR A 68 -23.77 -5.84 -5.84
N SER A 69 -24.47 -6.24 -6.91
CA SER A 69 -25.86 -6.71 -6.87
C SER A 69 -26.16 -7.79 -5.82
N LYS A 70 -25.30 -8.80 -5.66
CA LYS A 70 -25.45 -9.88 -4.67
C LYS A 70 -25.22 -9.39 -3.25
N VAL A 71 -24.23 -8.52 -3.06
CA VAL A 71 -23.95 -7.90 -1.75
C VAL A 71 -25.13 -7.06 -1.30
N LEU A 72 -25.68 -6.21 -2.18
CA LEU A 72 -26.86 -5.40 -1.86
C LEU A 72 -28.08 -6.28 -1.56
N SER A 73 -28.29 -7.34 -2.35
CA SER A 73 -29.39 -8.30 -2.14
C SER A 73 -29.29 -8.98 -0.76
N GLU A 74 -28.10 -9.42 -0.35
CA GLU A 74 -27.88 -10.01 0.98
C GLU A 74 -28.19 -9.05 2.13
N ILE A 75 -27.81 -7.77 1.99
CA ILE A 75 -28.09 -6.75 3.00
C ILE A 75 -29.59 -6.55 3.15
N LEU A 76 -30.31 -6.44 2.03
CA LEU A 76 -31.75 -6.19 2.00
C LEU A 76 -32.60 -7.41 2.41
N GLN A 77 -32.16 -8.64 2.10
CA GLN A 77 -32.89 -9.88 2.44
C GLN A 77 -32.83 -10.23 3.94
N ASN A 78 -31.71 -9.94 4.62
CA ASN A 78 -31.57 -10.20 6.07
C ASN A 78 -32.42 -9.25 6.95
N SER A 79 -33.22 -8.37 6.35
CA SER A 79 -34.16 -7.50 7.06
C SER A 79 -35.53 -8.15 7.28
N THR A 80 -35.82 -9.32 6.68
CA THR A 80 -37.19 -9.84 6.59
C THR A 80 -37.48 -11.22 7.19
N ASN A 81 -36.53 -11.92 7.82
CA ASN A 81 -36.81 -13.27 8.36
C ASN A 81 -36.40 -13.50 9.82
N ASP A 82 -37.31 -14.19 10.51
CA ASP A 82 -37.27 -14.86 11.80
C ASP A 82 -37.62 -14.02 13.04
N GLY A 83 -38.68 -14.46 13.73
CA GLY A 83 -39.25 -13.92 14.97
C GLY A 83 -38.34 -14.05 16.21
N HIS A 84 -37.03 -13.96 16.02
CA HIS A 84 -36.02 -13.75 17.06
C HIS A 84 -35.28 -12.45 16.71
N SER A 85 -35.50 -11.42 17.55
CA SER A 85 -35.06 -10.03 17.42
C SER A 85 -33.56 -9.83 17.09
N GLN A 86 -33.14 -10.12 15.86
CA GLN A 86 -31.91 -9.62 15.24
C GLN A 86 -32.32 -8.54 14.24
N MET A 87 -32.04 -7.28 14.57
CA MET A 87 -32.31 -6.14 13.69
C MET A 87 -31.48 -6.31 12.41
N GLY A 88 -32.14 -6.32 11.24
CA GLY A 88 -31.49 -6.47 9.94
C GLY A 88 -30.44 -5.40 9.64
N LYS A 89 -29.58 -5.65 8.64
CA LYS A 89 -28.57 -4.68 8.20
C LYS A 89 -29.25 -3.50 7.48
N MET A 90 -28.80 -2.28 7.75
CA MET A 90 -29.26 -1.07 7.07
C MET A 90 -28.33 -0.73 5.90
N LEU A 91 -28.92 -0.50 4.73
CA LEU A 91 -28.20 -0.13 3.51
C LEU A 91 -28.43 1.35 3.18
N TYR A 92 -27.33 2.08 3.01
CA TYR A 92 -27.32 3.43 2.49
C TYR A 92 -26.61 3.47 1.14
N VAL A 93 -27.18 4.19 0.17
CA VAL A 93 -26.60 4.26 -1.17
C VAL A 93 -26.58 5.71 -1.67
N PRO A 94 -25.67 6.06 -2.59
CA PRO A 94 -25.41 7.46 -2.91
C PRO A 94 -26.53 8.10 -3.73
N ARG A 95 -26.85 9.35 -3.39
CA ARG A 95 -27.63 10.28 -4.21
C ARG A 95 -26.80 11.52 -4.47
N VAL A 96 -26.58 11.85 -5.74
CA VAL A 96 -25.81 13.05 -6.12
C VAL A 96 -26.77 14.22 -6.25
N GLU A 97 -26.57 15.26 -5.43
CA GLU A 97 -27.46 16.42 -5.39
C GLU A 97 -27.09 17.47 -6.44
N ASP A 98 -25.79 17.69 -6.67
CA ASP A 98 -25.33 18.68 -7.63
C ASP A 98 -23.93 18.39 -8.20
N ARG A 99 -23.40 19.31 -9.03
CA ARG A 99 -22.07 19.21 -9.65
C ARG A 99 -20.93 19.72 -8.76
N ASN A 100 -21.23 20.23 -7.56
CA ASN A 100 -20.27 20.78 -6.60
C ASN A 100 -19.85 19.72 -5.57
N SER A 101 -19.83 18.45 -5.99
CA SER A 101 -19.43 17.33 -5.14
C SER A 101 -20.36 17.06 -3.95
N HIS A 102 -21.59 17.57 -3.96
CA HIS A 102 -22.58 17.26 -2.93
C HIS A 102 -23.25 15.91 -3.19
N MET A 103 -23.01 14.97 -2.27
CA MET A 103 -23.56 13.62 -2.29
C MET A 103 -24.12 13.30 -0.91
N ARG A 104 -25.31 12.70 -0.88
CA ARG A 104 -25.94 12.16 0.32
C ARG A 104 -25.90 10.63 0.26
N MET A 105 -25.93 9.98 1.41
CA MET A 105 -26.08 8.52 1.52
C MET A 105 -27.42 8.25 2.18
N LEU A 106 -28.39 7.77 1.40
CA LEU A 106 -29.78 7.63 1.83
C LEU A 106 -30.15 6.17 2.03
N ASN A 107 -30.94 5.91 3.07
CA ASN A 107 -31.41 4.57 3.39
C ASN A 107 -32.38 4.04 2.30
N ILE A 108 -32.18 2.77 1.92
CA ILE A 108 -33.13 2.02 1.09
C ILE A 108 -33.56 0.74 1.80
N SER A 109 -34.81 0.37 1.59
CA SER A 109 -35.42 -0.87 2.10
C SER A 109 -35.63 -1.90 1.00
N SER A 110 -35.68 -1.47 -0.27
CA SER A 110 -35.77 -2.32 -1.45
C SER A 110 -34.94 -1.76 -2.60
N ILE A 111 -34.58 -2.61 -3.57
CA ILE A 111 -34.01 -2.15 -4.85
C ILE A 111 -35.02 -1.31 -5.64
N ASP A 112 -36.32 -1.50 -5.41
CA ASP A 112 -37.38 -0.70 -6.04
C ASP A 112 -37.39 0.77 -5.57
N ASP A 113 -36.63 1.11 -4.52
CA ASP A 113 -36.43 2.49 -4.07
C ASP A 113 -35.56 3.32 -5.03
N LEU A 114 -34.90 2.66 -5.99
CA LEU A 114 -33.95 3.29 -6.88
C LEU A 114 -34.60 3.83 -8.15
N ILE A 115 -34.25 5.06 -8.51
CA ILE A 115 -34.64 5.73 -9.75
C ILE A 115 -33.40 6.06 -10.57
N ALA A 116 -33.55 6.04 -11.89
CA ALA A 116 -32.47 6.44 -12.79
C ALA A 116 -32.36 7.97 -12.86
N ASN A 117 -31.15 8.50 -12.67
CA ASN A 117 -30.87 9.91 -12.93
C ASN A 117 -30.61 10.18 -14.42
N SER A 118 -30.26 11.42 -14.76
CA SER A 118 -30.02 11.86 -16.16
C SER A 118 -28.88 11.11 -16.87
N MET A 119 -28.05 10.37 -16.13
CA MET A 119 -26.95 9.55 -16.66
C MET A 119 -27.26 8.04 -16.63
N ASN A 120 -28.52 7.65 -16.40
CA ASN A 120 -28.96 6.26 -16.19
C ASN A 120 -28.24 5.54 -15.03
N ILE A 121 -27.74 6.30 -14.06
CA ILE A 121 -27.21 5.74 -12.81
C ILE A 121 -28.37 5.69 -11.82
N LEU A 122 -28.55 4.53 -11.19
CA LEU A 122 -29.57 4.32 -10.19
C LEU A 122 -29.17 4.98 -8.86
N GLU A 123 -30.09 5.76 -8.30
CA GLU A 123 -29.96 6.45 -7.02
C GLU A 123 -31.29 6.41 -6.26
N PRO A 124 -31.31 6.53 -4.92
CA PRO A 124 -32.54 6.50 -4.14
C PRO A 124 -33.47 7.64 -4.53
N ALA A 125 -34.77 7.37 -4.65
CA ALA A 125 -35.77 8.43 -4.72
C ALA A 125 -35.64 9.37 -3.50
N PRO A 126 -35.89 10.69 -3.63
CA PRO A 126 -35.77 11.63 -2.51
C PRO A 126 -36.61 11.28 -1.28
N VAL A 127 -37.74 10.62 -1.50
CA VAL A 127 -38.69 10.18 -0.48
C VAL A 127 -38.94 8.67 -0.57
N ASP A 128 -39.43 8.08 0.51
CA ASP A 128 -39.89 6.70 0.55
C ASP A 128 -41.29 6.53 -0.08
N ALA A 129 -41.81 5.31 -0.06
CA ALA A 129 -43.12 4.97 -0.63
C ALA A 129 -44.29 5.71 0.06
N ASP A 130 -44.10 6.14 1.31
CA ASP A 130 -45.09 6.90 2.10
C ASP A 130 -44.92 8.43 1.92
N GLY A 131 -43.97 8.87 1.08
CA GLY A 131 -43.68 10.27 0.81
C GLY A 131 -42.85 10.96 1.90
N LYS A 132 -42.24 10.20 2.82
CA LYS A 132 -41.38 10.74 3.88
C LYS A 132 -39.92 10.81 3.42
N GLU A 133 -39.18 11.78 3.95
CA GLU A 133 -37.74 11.89 3.72
C GLU A 133 -37.00 10.64 4.21
N ARG A 134 -36.08 10.14 3.38
CA ARG A 134 -35.23 9.00 3.71
C ARG A 134 -34.19 9.38 4.76
N GLU A 135 -33.85 8.44 5.63
CA GLU A 135 -32.75 8.62 6.59
C GLU A 135 -31.44 8.87 5.85
N ASP A 136 -30.77 9.97 6.21
CA ASP A 136 -29.44 10.33 5.75
C ASP A 136 -28.40 9.89 6.78
N VAL A 137 -27.33 9.25 6.32
CA VAL A 137 -26.18 8.90 7.16
C VAL A 137 -25.65 10.08 7.99
N MET A 138 -25.67 11.30 7.43
CA MET A 138 -25.16 12.49 8.11
C MET A 138 -26.08 12.98 9.25
N LEU A 139 -27.34 12.51 9.29
CA LEU A 139 -28.35 12.87 10.28
C LEU A 139 -28.69 11.72 11.24
N ALA A 140 -28.17 10.53 10.97
CA ALA A 140 -28.38 9.33 11.76
C ALA A 140 -27.94 9.45 13.23
N ASP A 141 -28.47 8.61 14.11
CA ASP A 141 -28.07 8.53 15.52
C ASP A 141 -26.98 7.49 15.82
N ASN A 142 -26.68 6.62 14.85
CA ASN A 142 -25.70 5.53 15.01
C ASN A 142 -24.69 5.53 13.86
N PRO A 143 -23.44 5.11 14.12
CA PRO A 143 -22.40 5.11 13.11
C PRO A 143 -22.63 4.04 12.04
N VAL A 144 -22.16 4.35 10.83
CA VAL A 144 -21.85 3.38 9.78
C VAL A 144 -20.65 2.54 10.19
N ASP A 145 -20.75 1.23 9.98
CA ASP A 145 -19.68 0.27 10.26
C ASP A 145 -18.74 0.06 9.07
N LEU A 146 -19.28 0.14 7.85
CA LEU A 146 -18.59 -0.22 6.60
C LEU A 146 -19.03 0.68 5.44
N LEU A 147 -18.07 1.14 4.64
CA LEU A 147 -18.31 1.77 3.35
C LEU A 147 -17.62 0.99 2.24
N LEU A 148 -18.42 0.50 1.28
CA LEU A 148 -17.94 -0.07 0.03
C LEU A 148 -17.75 1.04 -1.01
N LEU A 149 -16.51 1.22 -1.46
CA LEU A 149 -16.08 2.36 -2.27
C LEU A 149 -15.73 1.93 -3.71
N PRO A 150 -16.24 2.65 -4.73
CA PRO A 150 -15.82 2.48 -6.12
C PRO A 150 -14.59 3.34 -6.44
N GLY A 151 -13.93 3.00 -7.55
CA GLY A 151 -12.78 3.74 -8.06
C GLY A 151 -12.38 3.29 -9.46
N LEU A 152 -11.60 4.13 -10.15
CA LEU A 152 -11.01 3.80 -11.44
C LEU A 152 -9.72 3.00 -11.28
N ALA A 153 -8.94 3.32 -10.24
CA ALA A 153 -7.72 2.62 -9.89
C ALA A 153 -7.45 2.68 -8.38
N PHE A 154 -6.67 1.72 -7.89
CA PHE A 154 -6.25 1.59 -6.51
C PHE A 154 -4.78 1.13 -6.45
N ASP A 155 -4.09 1.43 -5.37
CA ASP A 155 -2.79 0.82 -5.07
C ASP A 155 -2.81 0.10 -3.72
N LYS A 156 -1.73 -0.62 -3.40
CA LYS A 156 -1.65 -1.41 -2.16
C LYS A 156 -1.46 -0.54 -0.92
N SER A 157 -1.09 0.73 -1.10
CA SER A 157 -1.04 1.74 -0.03
C SER A 157 -2.42 2.32 0.33
N GLY A 158 -3.49 1.91 -0.35
CA GLY A 158 -4.85 2.37 -0.11
C GLY A 158 -5.19 3.68 -0.83
N ARG A 159 -4.33 4.17 -1.74
CA ARG A 159 -4.69 5.32 -2.58
C ARG A 159 -5.76 4.92 -3.57
N ARG A 160 -6.73 5.81 -3.78
CA ARG A 160 -7.88 5.60 -4.64
C ARG A 160 -7.95 6.70 -5.68
N LEU A 161 -8.02 6.31 -6.94
CA LEU A 161 -8.30 7.23 -8.04
C LEU A 161 -9.80 7.26 -8.33
N GLY A 162 -10.45 8.37 -7.97
CA GLY A 162 -11.84 8.65 -8.34
C GLY A 162 -12.00 9.10 -9.80
N ARG A 163 -13.22 9.51 -10.17
CA ARG A 163 -13.55 9.98 -11.53
C ARG A 163 -13.20 11.45 -11.80
N GLY A 164 -12.67 12.15 -10.79
CA GLY A 164 -12.29 13.57 -10.82
C GLY A 164 -13.30 14.52 -10.17
N GLY A 165 -14.50 14.05 -9.82
CA GLY A 165 -15.55 14.87 -9.20
C GLY A 165 -15.51 14.98 -7.68
N GLY A 166 -14.58 14.29 -6.98
CA GLY A 166 -14.39 14.42 -5.53
C GLY A 166 -15.57 14.08 -4.61
N TYR A 167 -16.65 13.48 -5.14
CA TYR A 167 -17.89 13.19 -4.37
C TYR A 167 -17.63 12.32 -3.14
N TYR A 168 -16.95 11.19 -3.33
CA TYR A 168 -16.63 10.28 -2.22
C TYR A 168 -15.67 10.92 -1.23
N ASP A 169 -14.63 11.61 -1.68
CA ASP A 169 -13.65 12.25 -0.79
C ASP A 169 -14.31 13.34 0.07
N THR A 170 -15.14 14.17 -0.55
CA THR A 170 -15.92 15.21 0.15
C THR A 170 -16.87 14.62 1.18
N PHE A 171 -17.58 13.54 0.83
CA PHE A 171 -18.47 12.85 1.75
C PHE A 171 -17.72 12.20 2.91
N LEU A 172 -16.62 11.48 2.61
CA LEU A 172 -15.80 10.77 3.58
C LEU A 172 -15.19 11.73 4.60
N MET A 173 -14.64 12.87 4.16
CA MET A 173 -14.11 13.90 5.06
C MET A 173 -15.18 14.41 6.03
N LYS A 174 -16.35 14.80 5.50
CA LYS A 174 -17.47 15.28 6.34
C LYS A 174 -17.96 14.22 7.32
N TYR A 175 -18.03 12.96 6.88
CA TYR A 175 -18.45 11.87 7.76
C TYR A 175 -17.40 11.56 8.84
N GLN A 176 -16.10 11.63 8.51
CA GLN A 176 -15.02 11.46 9.47
C GLN A 176 -15.05 12.55 10.54
N GLU A 177 -15.29 13.81 10.15
CA GLU A 177 -15.49 14.94 11.07
C GLU A 177 -16.69 14.68 11.99
N LEU A 178 -17.85 14.32 11.43
CA LEU A 178 -19.06 13.98 12.20
C LEU A 178 -18.81 12.84 13.20
N ALA A 179 -18.15 11.77 12.76
CA ALA A 179 -17.83 10.63 13.61
C ALA A 179 -16.89 11.04 14.76
N ASN A 180 -15.93 11.93 14.50
CA ASN A 180 -15.06 12.46 15.56
C ASN A 180 -15.84 13.33 16.55
N GLU A 181 -16.69 14.24 16.07
CA GLU A 181 -17.54 15.10 16.90
C GLU A 181 -18.47 14.27 17.81
N ARG A 182 -19.06 13.22 17.25
CA ARG A 182 -19.97 12.30 17.96
C ARG A 182 -19.26 11.19 18.73
N LYS A 183 -17.92 11.15 18.70
CA LYS A 183 -17.07 10.12 19.34
C LYS A 183 -17.42 8.70 18.89
N TRP A 184 -17.77 8.55 17.63
CA TRP A 184 -18.05 7.26 17.00
C TRP A 184 -16.77 6.60 16.52
N LYS A 185 -16.82 5.27 16.41
CA LYS A 185 -15.80 4.52 15.69
C LYS A 185 -15.87 4.90 14.21
N GLN A 186 -14.72 5.16 13.60
CA GLN A 186 -14.61 5.36 12.16
C GLN A 186 -15.03 4.07 11.41
N PRO A 187 -15.71 4.20 10.27
CA PRO A 187 -16.15 3.06 9.50
C PRO A 187 -14.95 2.41 8.80
N LEU A 188 -15.05 1.12 8.53
CA LEU A 188 -14.08 0.45 7.66
C LEU A 188 -14.32 0.88 6.21
N LEU A 189 -13.29 1.42 5.55
CA LEU A 189 -13.33 1.85 4.15
C LEU A 189 -12.78 0.74 3.25
N VAL A 190 -13.65 0.05 2.51
CA VAL A 190 -13.28 -1.09 1.67
C VAL A 190 -13.53 -0.76 0.20
N ALA A 191 -12.47 -0.79 -0.61
CA ALA A 191 -12.56 -0.67 -2.05
C ALA A 191 -12.80 -2.02 -2.73
N LEU A 192 -13.68 -2.04 -3.74
CA LEU A 192 -13.85 -3.20 -4.62
C LEU A 192 -13.16 -2.93 -5.95
N SER A 193 -12.26 -3.84 -6.37
CA SER A 193 -11.39 -3.61 -7.52
C SER A 193 -11.21 -4.84 -8.38
N TYR A 194 -11.35 -4.69 -9.69
CA TYR A 194 -10.84 -5.67 -10.66
C TYR A 194 -9.31 -5.71 -10.60
N SER A 195 -8.70 -6.81 -11.01
CA SER A 195 -7.23 -6.95 -11.00
C SER A 195 -6.53 -5.89 -11.87
N LEU A 196 -7.17 -5.45 -12.97
CA LEU A 196 -6.64 -4.43 -13.88
C LEU A 196 -6.71 -3.00 -13.33
N GLN A 197 -7.42 -2.78 -12.23
CA GLN A 197 -7.52 -1.48 -11.57
C GLN A 197 -6.45 -1.30 -10.50
N ILE A 198 -5.60 -2.31 -10.27
CA ILE A 198 -4.51 -2.25 -9.29
C ILE A 198 -3.27 -1.69 -9.96
N MET A 199 -2.70 -0.65 -9.37
CA MET A 199 -1.48 0.02 -9.81
C MET A 199 -0.35 -0.19 -8.81
N ASP A 200 0.87 0.12 -9.23
CA ASP A 200 2.04 0.09 -8.35
C ASP A 200 1.99 1.24 -7.33
N ASP A 201 2.61 0.99 -6.18
CA ASP A 201 2.69 1.96 -5.08
C ASP A 201 3.56 3.16 -5.49
N GLY A 202 2.92 4.17 -6.01
CA GLY A 202 3.53 5.46 -6.37
C GLY A 202 2.66 6.19 -7.37
N ASP A 203 1.95 5.42 -8.18
CA ASP A 203 1.44 5.85 -9.47
C ASP A 203 0.12 6.59 -9.40
N ILE A 204 -0.65 6.42 -8.31
CA ILE A 204 -1.86 7.19 -8.09
C ILE A 204 -1.47 8.54 -7.48
N PRO A 205 -1.60 9.66 -8.23
CA PRO A 205 -1.35 10.99 -7.67
C PRO A 205 -2.45 11.30 -6.67
N VAL A 206 -2.05 11.91 -5.55
CA VAL A 206 -2.96 12.30 -4.47
C VAL A 206 -2.80 13.77 -4.13
N THR A 207 -3.91 14.36 -3.74
CA THR A 207 -4.05 15.69 -3.17
C THR A 207 -4.30 15.57 -1.66
N PRO A 208 -4.16 16.66 -0.88
CA PRO A 208 -4.45 16.63 0.55
C PRO A 208 -5.90 16.25 0.90
N ASN A 209 -6.83 16.32 -0.05
CA ASN A 209 -8.24 16.03 0.14
C ASN A 209 -8.61 14.58 -0.21
N ASP A 210 -7.68 13.79 -0.77
CA ASP A 210 -7.98 12.41 -1.16
C ASP A 210 -7.94 11.48 0.04
N VAL A 211 -9.03 10.75 0.28
CA VAL A 211 -9.16 9.83 1.41
C VAL A 211 -8.73 8.43 0.99
N ARG A 212 -7.77 7.86 1.74
CA ARG A 212 -7.30 6.49 1.53
C ARG A 212 -8.34 5.47 2.01
N VAL A 213 -8.34 4.30 1.38
CA VAL A 213 -9.13 3.15 1.82
C VAL A 213 -8.32 2.28 2.78
N ASP A 214 -9.01 1.57 3.67
CA ASP A 214 -8.40 0.69 4.67
C ASP A 214 -8.10 -0.70 4.11
N ALA A 215 -8.92 -1.18 3.17
CA ALA A 215 -8.78 -2.48 2.54
C ALA A 215 -9.20 -2.48 1.07
N LEU A 216 -8.64 -3.41 0.31
CA LEU A 216 -8.94 -3.64 -1.10
C LEU A 216 -9.38 -5.09 -1.29
N ILE A 217 -10.56 -5.31 -1.87
CA ILE A 217 -11.03 -6.65 -2.25
C ILE A 217 -10.85 -6.84 -3.75
N THR A 218 -10.19 -7.94 -4.11
CA THR A 218 -9.85 -8.31 -5.48
C THR A 218 -10.29 -9.75 -5.77
N PRO A 219 -10.34 -10.19 -7.04
CA PRO A 219 -10.80 -11.54 -7.40
C PRO A 219 -9.94 -12.70 -6.89
N SER A 220 -8.74 -12.43 -6.38
CA SER A 220 -7.73 -13.46 -6.09
C SER A 220 -7.70 -13.92 -4.63
N ASP A 221 -8.70 -13.61 -3.81
CA ASP A 221 -8.56 -13.65 -2.35
C ASP A 221 -9.63 -14.42 -1.55
N LEU A 222 -9.50 -15.75 -1.45
CA LEU A 222 -10.23 -16.59 -0.49
C LEU A 222 -9.36 -17.04 0.71
N THR A 223 -8.07 -16.69 0.74
CA THR A 223 -7.12 -17.20 1.76
C THR A 223 -5.97 -16.26 2.12
N ALA A 224 -5.83 -15.07 1.53
CA ALA A 224 -4.77 -14.17 1.94
C ALA A 224 -5.15 -13.53 3.29
N SER A 225 -4.25 -13.69 4.25
CA SER A 225 -4.23 -12.81 5.41
C SER A 225 -4.25 -11.35 4.93
N LEU A 226 -5.05 -10.50 5.58
CA LEU A 226 -5.18 -9.08 5.28
C LEU A 226 -3.81 -8.48 4.97
N SER A 227 -3.54 -8.20 3.69
CA SER A 227 -2.30 -7.57 3.27
C SER A 227 -2.44 -6.08 3.51
N VAL A 228 -1.93 -5.62 4.65
CA VAL A 228 -1.81 -4.19 4.97
C VAL A 228 -0.44 -3.68 4.54
N ASN A 229 -0.34 -2.42 4.11
CA ASN A 229 0.96 -1.79 3.93
C ASN A 229 1.66 -1.68 5.31
N GLY A 230 2.78 -2.37 5.47
CA GLY A 230 3.47 -2.53 6.75
C GLY A 230 3.03 -3.80 7.48
N PHE A 231 2.73 -3.70 8.78
CA PHE A 231 2.36 -4.83 9.63
C PHE A 231 1.15 -4.49 10.50
N PRO A 232 0.25 -5.45 10.79
CA PRO A 232 -0.82 -5.23 11.75
C PRO A 232 -0.26 -4.98 13.15
N CYS A 233 -0.93 -4.14 13.93
CA CYS A 233 -0.53 -3.83 15.30
C CYS A 233 -1.11 -4.84 16.31
N LYS A 234 -0.32 -5.13 17.35
CA LYS A 234 -0.78 -5.87 18.53
C LYS A 234 -1.91 -5.09 19.23
N PRO A 235 -2.95 -5.75 19.77
CA PRO A 235 -3.94 -5.07 20.59
C PRO A 235 -3.30 -4.37 21.78
N ALA A 236 -3.74 -3.14 22.10
CA ALA A 236 -3.14 -2.31 23.14
C ALA A 236 -3.09 -3.02 24.52
N THR A 237 -4.07 -3.88 24.82
CA THR A 237 -4.14 -4.69 26.05
C THR A 237 -3.02 -5.71 26.18
N ASN A 238 -2.38 -6.08 25.07
CA ASN A 238 -1.33 -7.10 25.04
C ASN A 238 0.07 -6.47 24.90
N VAL A 239 0.16 -5.15 24.74
CA VAL A 239 1.43 -4.42 24.64
C VAL A 239 2.12 -4.41 26.00
N THR A 240 3.43 -4.62 25.99
CA THR A 240 4.32 -4.70 27.16
C THR A 240 5.57 -3.85 26.93
N SER A 241 6.32 -3.56 27.99
CA SER A 241 7.60 -2.84 27.88
C SER A 241 8.56 -3.50 26.89
N ASN A 242 8.59 -4.84 26.82
CA ASN A 242 9.48 -5.58 25.94
C ASN A 242 9.20 -5.33 24.45
N ASP A 243 8.02 -4.82 24.08
CA ASP A 243 7.72 -4.45 22.69
C ASP A 243 8.47 -3.15 22.26
N PHE A 244 9.08 -2.42 23.20
CA PHE A 244 9.75 -1.12 22.97
C PHE A 244 11.27 -1.12 23.25
N PHE A 245 11.84 -2.24 23.69
CA PHE A 245 13.28 -2.36 23.94
C PHE A 245 13.89 -3.45 23.07
N PHE A 246 15.06 -3.17 22.49
CA PHE A 246 15.76 -4.08 21.59
C PHE A 246 17.26 -4.11 21.92
N ASP A 247 17.78 -5.29 22.21
CA ASP A 247 19.18 -5.54 22.54
C ASP A 247 19.94 -6.28 21.43
N GLY A 248 19.27 -6.56 20.29
CA GLY A 248 19.82 -7.35 19.19
C GLY A 248 21.03 -6.75 18.48
N LEU A 249 21.38 -5.48 18.76
CA LEU A 249 22.58 -4.83 18.22
C LEU A 249 23.76 -4.78 19.21
N SER A 250 23.60 -5.37 20.40
CA SER A 250 24.62 -5.32 21.46
C SER A 250 25.86 -6.16 21.17
N GLN A 251 25.72 -7.21 20.35
CA GLN A 251 26.78 -8.18 20.09
C GLN A 251 27.46 -7.95 18.74
N GLU A 252 28.76 -8.20 18.70
CA GLU A 252 29.53 -8.26 17.46
C GLU A 252 29.10 -9.47 16.63
N ALA A 253 28.82 -9.26 15.34
CA ALA A 253 28.47 -10.34 14.44
C ALA A 253 29.71 -11.05 13.85
N ASN A 254 29.56 -12.33 13.49
CA ASN A 254 30.64 -13.08 12.85
C ASN A 254 30.88 -12.58 11.42
N THR A 255 32.07 -12.05 11.14
CA THR A 255 32.49 -11.53 9.84
C THR A 255 33.21 -12.56 8.96
N SER A 256 33.22 -13.85 9.34
CA SER A 256 33.86 -14.94 8.58
C SER A 256 33.02 -15.36 7.38
N ASN A 257 32.92 -14.48 6.37
CA ASN A 257 32.22 -14.71 5.11
C ASN A 257 32.98 -14.10 3.93
N ILE A 258 32.50 -14.30 2.70
CA ILE A 258 33.19 -13.89 1.47
C ILE A 258 33.43 -12.39 1.34
N PHE A 259 32.65 -11.58 2.05
CA PHE A 259 32.77 -10.12 2.04
C PHE A 259 33.54 -9.60 3.25
N GLY A 260 33.74 -10.40 4.30
CA GLY A 260 34.43 -9.94 5.52
C GLY A 260 33.64 -8.91 6.33
N SER A 261 32.33 -8.78 6.11
CA SER A 261 31.44 -7.89 6.87
C SER A 261 30.10 -8.56 7.15
N THR A 262 29.42 -8.15 8.22
CA THR A 262 28.09 -8.66 8.57
C THR A 262 27.20 -7.52 9.05
N VAL A 263 25.96 -7.50 8.54
CA VAL A 263 24.93 -6.55 8.93
C VAL A 263 23.96 -7.24 9.89
N THR A 264 23.83 -6.70 11.09
CA THR A 264 22.79 -7.09 12.06
C THR A 264 21.66 -6.07 11.98
N ALA A 265 20.50 -6.51 11.48
CA ALA A 265 19.38 -5.63 11.21
C ALA A 265 18.53 -5.36 12.46
N GLY A 266 18.28 -4.08 12.75
CA GLY A 266 17.27 -3.60 13.71
C GLY A 266 16.13 -2.92 12.96
N SER A 267 15.39 -3.71 12.19
CA SER A 267 14.24 -3.27 11.39
C SER A 267 12.93 -3.74 12.02
N VAL A 268 11.79 -3.34 11.47
CA VAL A 268 10.47 -3.81 11.95
C VAL A 268 10.33 -5.34 12.00
N LEU A 269 11.11 -6.08 11.22
CA LEU A 269 11.11 -7.54 11.23
C LEU A 269 11.78 -8.16 12.47
N THR A 270 12.77 -7.47 13.05
CA THR A 270 13.52 -7.93 14.23
C THR A 270 13.13 -7.16 15.49
N PHE A 271 12.63 -5.93 15.33
CA PHE A 271 12.13 -5.06 16.38
C PHE A 271 10.76 -4.47 15.99
N PRO A 272 9.66 -5.20 16.28
CA PRO A 272 8.30 -4.82 15.87
C PRO A 272 7.81 -3.46 16.40
N GLY A 273 8.40 -2.98 17.50
CA GLY A 273 8.10 -1.65 18.06
C GLY A 273 8.37 -0.48 17.09
N LEU A 274 9.12 -0.71 16.00
CA LEU A 274 9.37 0.27 14.94
C LEU A 274 8.21 0.44 13.96
N ASN A 275 7.19 -0.43 14.01
CA ASN A 275 6.08 -0.38 13.08
C ASN A 275 5.39 0.98 13.12
N THR A 276 5.11 1.56 11.95
CA THR A 276 4.53 2.89 11.70
C THR A 276 5.41 4.10 12.05
N LEU A 277 6.56 3.92 12.71
CA LEU A 277 7.42 5.02 13.16
C LEU A 277 8.36 5.55 12.07
N GLY A 278 8.48 4.86 10.94
CA GLY A 278 9.28 5.31 9.80
C GLY A 278 10.78 5.34 10.06
N ILE A 279 11.29 4.58 11.03
CA ILE A 279 12.72 4.52 11.37
C ILE A 279 13.20 3.10 11.60
N SER A 280 14.48 2.84 11.31
CA SER A 280 15.19 1.62 11.69
C SER A 280 16.68 1.89 11.85
N ILE A 281 17.41 0.94 12.43
CA ILE A 281 18.86 1.05 12.64
C ILE A 281 19.53 -0.31 12.46
N ASN A 282 20.69 -0.34 11.82
CA ASN A 282 21.52 -1.54 11.69
C ASN A 282 22.85 -1.34 12.41
N ARG A 283 23.43 -2.45 12.84
CA ARG A 283 24.84 -2.58 13.20
C ARG A 283 25.58 -3.24 12.05
N VAL A 284 26.77 -2.75 11.72
CA VAL A 284 27.64 -3.38 10.70
C VAL A 284 29.03 -3.58 11.27
N ASP A 285 29.46 -4.84 11.32
CA ASP A 285 30.78 -5.27 11.77
C ASP A 285 31.65 -5.63 10.56
N PHE A 286 32.93 -5.24 10.59
CA PHE A 286 33.90 -5.47 9.52
C PHE A 286 35.18 -6.09 10.06
N ALA A 287 35.63 -7.19 9.43
CA ALA A 287 37.01 -7.66 9.55
C ALA A 287 37.99 -6.66 8.90
N PRO A 288 39.31 -6.73 9.18
CA PRO A 288 40.32 -6.02 8.39
C PRO A 288 40.16 -6.34 6.89
N GLY A 289 40.06 -5.32 6.04
CA GLY A 289 39.79 -5.49 4.61
C GLY A 289 38.35 -5.87 4.25
N GLY A 290 37.46 -5.99 5.22
CA GLY A 290 36.05 -6.33 5.01
C GLY A 290 35.29 -5.27 4.22
N LEU A 291 34.45 -5.73 3.30
CA LEU A 291 33.64 -4.92 2.40
C LEU A 291 32.16 -5.15 2.72
N ASN A 292 31.39 -4.09 2.94
CA ASN A 292 29.95 -4.12 2.70
C ASN A 292 29.75 -3.74 1.22
N PRO A 293 29.44 -4.71 0.33
CA PRO A 293 29.56 -4.56 -1.12
C PRO A 293 28.64 -3.48 -1.68
N PRO A 294 28.85 -3.00 -2.93
CA PRO A 294 27.96 -2.06 -3.57
C PRO A 294 26.48 -2.48 -3.48
N HIS A 295 25.65 -1.64 -2.86
CA HIS A 295 24.24 -1.92 -2.62
C HIS A 295 23.39 -0.65 -2.67
N VAL A 296 22.07 -0.83 -2.68
CA VAL A 296 21.07 0.25 -2.60
C VAL A 296 19.99 -0.05 -1.58
N HIS A 297 19.42 1.01 -1.00
CA HIS A 297 18.21 0.96 -0.19
C HIS A 297 17.05 1.59 -0.97
N PRO A 298 16.11 0.79 -1.54
CA PRO A 298 15.08 1.30 -2.43
C PRO A 298 14.05 2.19 -1.71
N ARG A 299 13.91 2.05 -0.39
CA ARG A 299 12.85 2.73 0.39
C ARG A 299 13.38 3.75 1.40
N SER A 300 14.69 3.99 1.49
CA SER A 300 15.25 4.83 2.56
C SER A 300 16.53 5.56 2.16
N THR A 301 16.70 6.76 2.73
CA THR A 301 18.01 7.39 2.96
C THR A 301 18.70 6.68 4.11
N GLU A 302 20.03 6.61 4.08
CA GLU A 302 20.86 6.09 5.18
C GLU A 302 21.67 7.22 5.81
N SER A 303 21.78 7.22 7.13
CA SER A 303 22.74 8.05 7.88
C SER A 303 23.54 7.14 8.81
N GLY A 304 24.87 7.15 8.69
CA GLY A 304 25.74 6.29 9.48
C GLY A 304 26.72 7.05 10.36
N VAL A 305 27.17 6.40 11.43
CA VAL A 305 28.27 6.87 12.28
C VAL A 305 29.23 5.71 12.51
N VAL A 306 30.53 5.98 12.36
CA VAL A 306 31.57 5.01 12.70
C VAL A 306 31.81 5.05 14.20
N ILE A 307 31.80 3.89 14.84
CA ILE A 307 32.07 3.76 16.29
C ILE A 307 33.51 3.31 16.53
N GLU A 308 34.04 2.45 15.66
CA GLU A 308 35.40 1.90 15.76
C GLU A 308 36.02 1.71 14.38
N GLY A 309 37.34 1.85 14.29
CA GLY A 309 38.10 1.54 13.08
C GLY A 309 38.15 2.67 12.05
N LYS A 310 38.45 2.31 10.79
CA LYS A 310 38.58 3.24 9.66
C LYS A 310 37.86 2.67 8.44
N LEU A 311 36.82 3.37 7.98
CA LEU A 311 36.03 2.95 6.82
C LEU A 311 36.22 3.93 5.66
N LEU A 312 36.57 3.43 4.49
CA LEU A 312 36.30 4.12 3.24
C LEU A 312 34.82 3.98 2.94
N VAL A 313 34.08 5.08 3.00
CA VAL A 313 32.66 5.13 2.63
C VAL A 313 32.53 5.92 1.34
N GLY A 314 31.72 5.42 0.42
CA GLY A 314 31.45 6.15 -0.81
C GLY A 314 30.15 5.76 -1.50
N PHE A 315 29.64 6.69 -2.31
CA PHE A 315 28.44 6.51 -3.12
C PHE A 315 28.59 7.14 -4.50
N VAL A 316 27.77 6.68 -5.44
CA VAL A 316 27.73 7.19 -6.81
C VAL A 316 26.43 7.94 -7.03
N SER A 317 26.54 9.19 -7.45
CA SER A 317 25.38 10.01 -7.81
C SER A 317 24.80 9.64 -9.18
N THR A 318 23.59 10.12 -9.48
CA THR A 318 22.95 9.94 -10.79
C THR A 318 23.70 10.61 -11.95
N GLY A 319 24.61 11.55 -11.66
CA GLY A 319 25.55 12.12 -12.62
C GLY A 319 26.82 11.28 -12.82
N ASN A 320 26.86 10.04 -12.30
CA ASN A 320 28.02 9.14 -12.31
C ASN A 320 29.27 9.71 -11.60
N VAL A 321 29.08 10.63 -10.65
CA VAL A 321 30.17 11.15 -9.82
C VAL A 321 30.29 10.30 -8.56
N PHE A 322 31.50 9.80 -8.31
CA PHE A 322 31.85 9.06 -7.10
C PHE A 322 32.29 10.01 -5.99
N TYR A 323 31.56 10.02 -4.88
CA TYR A 323 31.87 10.76 -3.67
C TYR A 323 32.35 9.79 -2.60
N SER A 324 33.50 10.04 -1.99
CA SER A 324 34.03 9.18 -0.94
C SER A 324 34.92 9.91 0.05
N LYS A 325 35.06 9.32 1.24
CA LYS A 325 35.98 9.76 2.29
C LYS A 325 36.35 8.56 3.15
N ILE A 326 37.60 8.52 3.62
CA ILE A 326 37.98 7.66 4.75
C ILE A 326 37.53 8.37 6.03
N ILE A 327 36.65 7.73 6.79
CA ILE A 327 36.10 8.23 8.04
C ILE A 327 36.43 7.29 9.20
N THR A 328 36.46 7.86 10.40
CA THR A 328 36.92 7.22 11.64
C THR A 328 35.92 7.42 12.77
N ALA A 329 36.18 6.83 13.94
CA ALA A 329 35.28 6.86 15.09
C ALA A 329 34.76 8.28 15.41
N GLY A 330 33.44 8.42 15.53
CA GLY A 330 32.73 9.68 15.79
C GLY A 330 32.35 10.47 14.54
N GLU A 331 32.90 10.16 13.36
CA GLU A 331 32.49 10.80 12.11
C GLU A 331 31.22 10.15 11.54
N MET A 332 30.36 10.98 10.95
CA MET A 332 29.10 10.56 10.33
C MET A 332 29.13 10.70 8.81
N PHE A 333 28.26 9.94 8.14
CA PHE A 333 28.01 10.02 6.71
C PHE A 333 26.51 9.92 6.39
N VAL A 334 26.11 10.36 5.19
CA VAL A 334 24.74 10.26 4.69
C VAL A 334 24.74 9.75 3.26
N ILE A 335 23.84 8.82 2.94
CA ILE A 335 23.63 8.28 1.61
C ILE A 335 22.19 8.60 1.16
N PRO A 336 22.00 9.41 0.11
CA PRO A 336 20.68 9.68 -0.43
C PRO A 336 19.96 8.40 -0.89
N LYS A 337 18.64 8.35 -0.69
CA LYS A 337 17.77 7.22 -1.04
C LYS A 337 18.03 6.70 -2.46
N GLY A 338 18.20 5.39 -2.58
CA GLY A 338 18.33 4.69 -3.85
C GLY A 338 19.68 4.83 -4.57
N LEU A 339 20.67 5.51 -3.98
CA LEU A 339 22.01 5.61 -4.59
C LEU A 339 22.89 4.42 -4.23
N VAL A 340 23.68 3.97 -5.21
CA VAL A 340 24.66 2.89 -5.04
C VAL A 340 25.78 3.36 -4.13
N HIS A 341 26.07 2.59 -3.10
CA HIS A 341 27.10 2.92 -2.12
C HIS A 341 27.73 1.66 -1.51
N PHE A 342 28.85 1.84 -0.81
CA PHE A 342 29.58 0.76 -0.13
C PHE A 342 30.36 1.29 1.07
N GLN A 343 30.84 0.37 1.90
CA GLN A 343 31.83 0.66 2.95
C GLN A 343 32.93 -0.39 2.92
N LEU A 344 34.20 0.03 2.98
CA LEU A 344 35.36 -0.85 3.02
C LEU A 344 36.21 -0.53 4.25
N ASN A 345 36.51 -1.53 5.06
CA ASN A 345 37.45 -1.38 6.16
C ASN A 345 38.88 -1.31 5.63
N VAL A 346 39.45 -0.12 5.70
CA VAL A 346 40.84 0.19 5.28
C VAL A 346 41.80 0.27 6.46
N GLY A 347 41.31 0.02 7.68
CA GLY A 347 42.13 -0.08 8.88
C GLY A 347 42.81 -1.44 9.01
N GLU A 348 43.82 -1.51 9.87
CA GLU A 348 44.52 -2.76 10.20
C GLU A 348 43.73 -3.64 11.18
N GLY A 349 42.82 -3.04 11.96
CA GLY A 349 41.93 -3.71 12.91
C GLY A 349 40.50 -3.88 12.38
N LYS A 350 39.63 -4.39 13.25
CA LYS A 350 38.18 -4.45 12.98
C LYS A 350 37.58 -3.03 12.92
N ALA A 351 36.40 -2.91 12.33
CA ALA A 351 35.63 -1.68 12.32
C ALA A 351 34.15 -1.95 12.61
N LEU A 352 33.49 -0.95 13.19
CA LEU A 352 32.08 -0.98 13.58
C LEU A 352 31.41 0.32 13.18
N ALA A 353 30.26 0.22 12.52
CA ALA A 353 29.39 1.35 12.25
C ALA A 353 27.93 1.03 12.62
N PHE A 354 27.18 2.08 12.97
CA PHE A 354 25.72 2.02 13.06
C PHE A 354 25.12 2.88 11.97
N THR A 355 24.07 2.38 11.32
CA THR A 355 23.39 3.08 10.22
C THR A 355 21.90 3.17 10.50
N ALA A 356 21.36 4.38 10.48
CA ALA A 356 19.97 4.69 10.71
C ALA A 356 19.26 5.05 9.40
N PHE A 357 17.96 4.75 9.34
CA PHE A 357 17.15 4.83 8.14
C PHE A 357 15.87 5.60 8.43
N ASN A 358 15.40 6.39 7.46
CA ASN A 358 14.07 7.02 7.49
C ASN A 358 12.98 6.09 6.91
N SER A 359 13.08 4.80 7.19
CA SER A 359 12.09 3.78 6.92
C SER A 359 12.18 2.69 7.97
N GLN A 360 11.04 2.12 8.39
CA GLN A 360 11.03 0.94 9.27
C GLN A 360 11.57 -0.33 8.61
N LEU A 361 11.58 -0.35 7.26
CA LEU A 361 12.03 -1.48 6.44
C LEU A 361 12.67 -0.96 5.14
N PRO A 362 13.93 -0.49 5.19
CA PRO A 362 14.60 0.16 4.06
C PRO A 362 14.71 -0.72 2.82
N GLY A 363 14.82 -2.04 3.02
CA GLY A 363 15.14 -3.00 1.96
C GLY A 363 16.60 -2.90 1.54
N VAL A 364 17.13 -3.92 0.88
CA VAL A 364 18.49 -3.90 0.37
C VAL A 364 18.55 -4.67 -0.94
N GLU A 365 19.25 -4.12 -1.92
CA GLU A 365 19.69 -4.86 -3.10
C GLU A 365 21.20 -4.83 -3.16
N VAL A 366 21.83 -5.99 -2.95
CA VAL A 366 23.29 -6.15 -3.00
C VAL A 366 23.69 -6.43 -4.43
N LEU A 367 24.24 -5.44 -5.13
CA LEU A 367 24.39 -5.47 -6.60
C LEU A 367 25.10 -6.71 -7.13
N PRO A 368 26.24 -7.16 -6.56
CA PRO A 368 26.89 -8.38 -7.06
C PRO A 368 25.98 -9.63 -6.97
N ILE A 369 25.20 -9.76 -5.88
CA ILE A 369 24.29 -10.89 -5.68
C ILE A 369 23.07 -10.73 -6.59
N THR A 370 22.45 -9.55 -6.63
CA THR A 370 21.26 -9.27 -7.45
C THR A 370 21.55 -9.49 -8.94
N LEU A 371 22.73 -9.11 -9.42
CA LEU A 371 23.06 -9.22 -10.85
C LEU A 371 23.51 -10.62 -11.26
N PHE A 372 24.20 -11.36 -10.38
CA PHE A 372 24.87 -12.61 -10.74
C PHE A 372 24.34 -13.86 -10.03
N ALA A 373 23.46 -13.73 -9.03
CA ALA A 373 22.88 -14.82 -8.26
C ALA A 373 21.37 -14.66 -7.99
N SER A 374 20.65 -13.90 -8.82
CA SER A 374 19.19 -13.82 -8.74
C SER A 374 18.53 -15.16 -9.06
N THR A 375 17.33 -15.38 -8.52
CA THR A 375 16.49 -16.53 -8.87
C THR A 375 15.12 -16.06 -9.38
N PRO A 376 14.76 -16.32 -10.66
CA PRO A 376 15.60 -16.92 -11.70
C PRO A 376 16.79 -16.03 -12.07
N SER A 377 17.83 -16.65 -12.66
CA SER A 377 19.06 -15.93 -13.07
C SER A 377 18.77 -14.96 -14.22
N ILE A 378 19.41 -13.78 -14.20
CA ILE A 378 19.39 -12.86 -15.34
C ILE A 378 20.02 -13.57 -16.56
N PRO A 379 19.36 -13.55 -17.73
CA PRO A 379 19.89 -14.17 -18.94
C PRO A 379 21.28 -13.63 -19.30
N ASN A 380 22.17 -14.52 -19.74
CA ASN A 380 23.52 -14.12 -20.12
C ASN A 380 23.53 -13.06 -21.22
N ASP A 381 22.63 -13.13 -22.21
CA ASP A 381 22.50 -12.14 -23.28
C ASP A 381 22.33 -10.70 -22.75
N VAL A 382 21.67 -10.54 -21.60
CA VAL A 382 21.51 -9.24 -20.92
C VAL A 382 22.84 -8.82 -20.29
N LEU A 383 23.48 -9.73 -19.54
CA LEU A 383 24.70 -9.43 -18.78
C LEU A 383 25.92 -9.23 -19.69
N THR A 384 26.11 -10.07 -20.71
CA THR A 384 27.21 -9.92 -21.70
C THR A 384 27.10 -8.60 -22.42
N LYS A 385 25.87 -8.18 -22.78
CA LYS A 385 25.62 -6.88 -23.40
C LYS A 385 25.85 -5.71 -22.45
N ALA A 386 25.39 -5.83 -21.19
CA ALA A 386 25.52 -4.78 -20.19
C ALA A 386 26.98 -4.55 -19.76
N PHE A 387 27.74 -5.63 -19.57
CA PHE A 387 29.12 -5.59 -19.10
C PHE A 387 30.17 -5.58 -20.23
N GLN A 388 29.74 -5.76 -21.49
CA GLN A 388 30.60 -5.79 -22.68
C GLN A 388 31.69 -6.87 -22.63
N VAL A 389 31.33 -8.05 -22.16
CA VAL A 389 32.22 -9.22 -22.01
C VAL A 389 31.57 -10.50 -22.55
N GLY A 390 32.38 -11.55 -22.74
CA GLY A 390 31.90 -12.86 -23.17
C GLY A 390 31.18 -13.65 -22.08
N ASP A 391 30.50 -14.72 -22.50
CA ASP A 391 29.81 -15.66 -21.61
C ASP A 391 30.74 -16.31 -20.59
N ASP A 392 31.98 -16.59 -20.96
CA ASP A 392 33.01 -17.16 -20.10
C ASP A 392 33.27 -16.29 -18.88
N VAL A 393 33.36 -14.97 -19.08
CA VAL A 393 33.54 -14.00 -17.99
C VAL A 393 32.30 -13.93 -17.11
N ILE A 394 31.10 -13.83 -17.70
CA ILE A 394 29.84 -13.78 -16.93
C ILE A 394 29.65 -15.05 -16.11
N ASN A 395 29.84 -16.22 -16.70
CA ASN A 395 29.72 -17.51 -16.02
C ASN A 395 30.76 -17.66 -14.91
N SER A 396 31.99 -17.17 -15.13
CA SER A 396 33.02 -17.11 -14.10
C SER A 396 32.58 -16.27 -12.90
N ILE A 397 31.97 -15.09 -13.12
CA ILE A 397 31.43 -14.26 -12.05
C ILE A 397 30.26 -14.95 -11.33
N LYS A 398 29.28 -15.49 -12.07
CA LYS A 398 28.14 -16.22 -11.48
C LYS A 398 28.60 -17.36 -10.58
N SER A 399 29.65 -18.10 -10.99
CA SER A 399 30.20 -19.21 -10.19
C SER A 399 30.73 -18.79 -8.80
N LYS A 400 31.05 -17.50 -8.60
CA LYS A 400 31.52 -16.99 -7.30
C LYS A 400 30.40 -16.77 -6.29
N PHE A 401 29.16 -16.65 -6.74
CA PHE A 401 28.01 -16.33 -5.89
C PHE A 401 27.03 -17.50 -5.69
N GLY A 402 27.34 -18.67 -6.27
CA GLY A 402 26.49 -19.85 -6.21
C GLY A 402 25.46 -19.87 -7.34
N SER A 403 25.44 -20.97 -8.08
CA SER A 403 24.41 -21.31 -9.07
C SER A 403 23.25 -22.04 -8.43
#